data_AF-A0A2J6Q7U6-F1
#
_entry.id   AF-A0A2J6Q7U6-F1
#
_cell.length_a   1.000
_cell.length_b   1.000
_cell.length_c   1.000
_cell.angle_alpha   90.00
_cell.angle_beta   90.00
_cell.angle_gamma   90.00
#
_symmetry.space_group_name_H-M   'P 1'
#
loop_
_entity.id
_entity.type
_entity.pdbx_description
1 polymer ?
#
loop_
_entity_poly.entity_id
_entity_poly.type
_entity_poly.pdbx_seq_one_letter_code
_entity_poly.pdbx_strand_id
1 'polypeptide(L)'
;MGCFHSILRPRPPPNQSNPTEGEQLPKPSDSKSRSYKSISSPGSSTDLESPLEAIAPPTPSEHPFPSKVESIKIEKESLDLPIEEVNHEIAALITAIEDCESLGTGNRQRNVEDINDILDIISENRLVYTKLEILGSQINTLYRENESHCEGYLHSAFDRIPALWMEFIEFGEEQQRKEARMQSASSPIMQIFGHLSRLRSACITQRDLDREIERKVGGQFEDILGVLKDLGTSEAVLKWRVLATVAGQRRREMEGPLDELLEVRMRVSGLLFEVVNALSEE
;
A
#
# COMPACT_ATOMS: atom_id res chain seq x y z
N MET A 1 -8.82 -36.52 -53.21
CA MET A 1 -8.44 -35.48 -52.23
C MET A 1 -9.69 -34.65 -51.99
N GLY A 2 -10.33 -34.83 -50.83
CA GLY A 2 -11.69 -34.37 -50.57
C GLY A 2 -11.76 -33.52 -49.30
N CYS A 3 -12.55 -32.46 -49.38
CA CYS A 3 -12.84 -31.47 -48.36
C CYS A 3 -13.53 -32.04 -47.12
N PHE A 4 -13.27 -31.45 -45.94
CA PHE A 4 -14.29 -31.32 -44.89
C PHE A 4 -14.20 -29.94 -44.24
N HIS A 5 -15.29 -29.18 -44.40
CA HIS A 5 -15.69 -28.09 -43.51
C HIS A 5 -16.29 -28.69 -42.24
N SER A 6 -16.02 -28.08 -41.07
CA SER A 6 -17.03 -27.91 -40.02
C SER A 6 -16.62 -26.86 -39.01
N ILE A 7 -17.36 -25.76 -39.07
CA ILE A 7 -17.41 -24.64 -38.14
C ILE A 7 -18.29 -25.08 -36.97
N LEU A 8 -17.80 -25.02 -35.73
CA LEU A 8 -18.64 -25.09 -34.54
C LEU A 8 -18.69 -23.71 -33.88
N ARG A 9 -19.90 -23.14 -33.90
CA ARG A 9 -20.30 -21.87 -33.29
C ARG A 9 -20.35 -21.97 -31.75
N PRO A 10 -20.18 -20.83 -31.03
CA PRO A 10 -20.58 -20.71 -29.64
C PRO A 10 -22.10 -20.78 -29.47
N ARG A 11 -22.56 -21.42 -28.39
CA ARG A 11 -23.97 -21.52 -27.98
C ARG A 11 -24.34 -20.29 -27.14
N PRO A 12 -25.32 -19.45 -27.51
CA PRO A 12 -25.83 -18.40 -26.64
C PRO A 12 -26.86 -18.95 -25.63
N PRO A 13 -26.98 -18.35 -24.44
CA PRO A 13 -28.02 -18.71 -23.46
C PRO A 13 -29.40 -18.19 -23.89
N PRO A 14 -30.50 -18.82 -23.44
CA PRO A 14 -31.85 -18.36 -23.76
C PRO A 14 -32.25 -17.15 -22.91
N ASN A 15 -32.63 -16.06 -23.60
CA ASN A 15 -33.43 -14.97 -23.05
C ASN A 15 -34.92 -15.34 -23.09
N GLN A 16 -35.65 -15.01 -22.02
CA GLN A 16 -37.07 -14.64 -21.92
C GLN A 16 -37.33 -14.42 -20.42
N SER A 17 -37.95 -13.37 -19.87
CA SER A 17 -38.72 -12.22 -20.39
C SER A 17 -39.10 -11.36 -19.16
N ASN A 18 -38.94 -10.03 -19.22
CA ASN A 18 -39.64 -9.03 -18.39
C ASN A 18 -40.98 -8.64 -19.08
N PRO A 19 -41.95 -7.88 -18.49
CA PRO A 19 -41.88 -6.96 -17.34
C PRO A 19 -43.11 -6.99 -16.39
N THR A 20 -43.13 -6.18 -15.31
CA THR A 20 -44.20 -5.19 -14.96
C THR A 20 -43.87 -4.48 -13.63
N GLU A 21 -44.20 -3.19 -13.62
CA GLU A 21 -44.07 -2.13 -12.63
C GLU A 21 -44.62 -2.43 -11.22
N GLY A 22 -44.16 -1.68 -10.22
CA GLY A 22 -44.88 -1.55 -8.94
C GLY A 22 -44.03 -1.15 -7.74
N GLU A 23 -43.77 0.15 -7.61
CA GLU A 23 -43.86 0.95 -6.38
C GLU A 23 -43.01 0.67 -5.10
N GLN A 24 -42.53 1.81 -4.57
CA GLN A 24 -42.34 2.19 -3.16
C GLN A 24 -40.97 2.01 -2.47
N LEU A 25 -40.34 3.18 -2.29
CA LEU A 25 -39.44 3.58 -1.19
C LEU A 25 -39.97 3.13 0.20
N PRO A 26 -39.10 2.88 1.18
CA PRO A 26 -38.73 3.98 2.07
C PRO A 26 -37.28 3.97 2.62
N LYS A 27 -36.71 5.18 2.75
CA LYS A 27 -35.82 5.61 3.86
C LYS A 27 -36.68 6.50 4.79
N PRO A 28 -36.31 6.80 6.05
CA PRO A 28 -34.97 6.75 6.65
C PRO A 28 -34.94 6.14 8.07
N SER A 29 -33.74 5.93 8.62
CA SER A 29 -33.56 5.94 10.08
C SER A 29 -32.20 6.52 10.42
N ASP A 30 -32.28 7.68 11.07
CA ASP A 30 -31.22 8.43 11.70
C ASP A 30 -30.55 7.64 12.81
N SER A 31 -29.22 7.73 12.92
CA SER A 31 -28.51 7.49 14.18
C SER A 31 -27.24 8.33 14.29
N LYS A 32 -27.47 9.55 14.79
CA LYS A 32 -26.73 10.25 15.85
C LYS A 32 -25.20 10.30 15.73
N SER A 33 -24.75 11.41 15.13
CA SER A 33 -23.49 12.09 15.43
C SER A 33 -23.38 12.41 16.94
N ARG A 34 -22.33 11.92 17.61
CA ARG A 34 -21.88 12.45 18.90
C ARG A 34 -20.78 13.47 18.66
N SER A 35 -21.17 14.74 18.73
CA SER A 35 -20.29 15.90 18.90
C SER A 35 -19.71 15.87 20.32
N TYR A 36 -18.39 15.82 20.45
CA TYR A 36 -17.72 16.14 21.71
C TYR A 36 -17.62 17.66 21.81
N LYS A 37 -18.36 18.21 22.77
CA LYS A 37 -18.28 19.61 23.19
C LYS A 37 -17.00 19.83 23.99
N SER A 38 -16.27 20.86 23.59
CA SER A 38 -15.25 21.56 24.36
C SER A 38 -15.79 22.00 25.72
N ILE A 39 -14.99 21.82 26.77
CA ILE A 39 -15.19 22.40 28.08
C ILE A 39 -14.19 23.54 28.23
N SER A 40 -14.71 24.74 28.50
CA SER A 40 -13.95 25.95 28.78
C SER A 40 -13.98 26.28 30.28
N SER A 41 -12.85 26.85 30.75
CA SER A 41 -12.66 27.75 31.91
C SER A 41 -12.61 27.13 33.33
N PRO A 42 -12.08 27.81 34.37
CA PRO A 42 -11.33 29.09 34.48
C PRO A 42 -9.93 28.90 35.17
N GLY A 43 -8.93 29.81 35.14
CA GLY A 43 -8.87 31.15 35.74
C GLY A 43 -8.23 31.12 37.14
N SER A 44 -6.97 31.55 37.26
CA SER A 44 -6.27 32.03 38.47
C SER A 44 -4.91 32.58 37.99
N SER A 45 -4.69 33.89 37.83
CA SER A 45 -4.61 34.97 38.82
C SER A 45 -3.51 34.75 39.85
N THR A 46 -2.30 35.20 39.52
CA THR A 46 -1.39 35.80 40.50
C THR A 46 -0.73 37.02 39.87
N ASP A 47 -0.91 38.13 40.58
CA ASP A 47 -0.38 39.46 40.36
C ASP A 47 1.14 39.49 40.24
N LEU A 48 1.64 40.27 39.28
CA LEU A 48 2.94 40.92 39.40
C LEU A 48 2.78 42.38 38.98
N GLU A 49 2.62 43.22 40.00
CA GLU A 49 2.87 44.66 39.99
C GLU A 49 4.17 44.98 39.24
N SER A 50 4.08 45.87 38.26
CA SER A 50 5.23 46.56 37.68
C SER A 50 5.38 47.94 38.34
N PRO A 51 6.54 48.27 38.90
CA PRO A 51 6.89 49.67 39.14
C PRO A 51 7.55 50.23 37.87
N LEU A 52 6.86 51.19 37.24
CA LEU A 52 7.49 52.19 36.40
C LEU A 52 8.42 53.05 37.26
N GLU A 53 9.72 52.97 37.03
CA GLU A 53 10.62 54.10 37.25
C GLU A 53 11.14 54.61 35.91
N ALA A 54 10.65 55.80 35.57
CA ALA A 54 11.12 56.60 34.46
C ALA A 54 12.48 57.21 34.83
N ILE A 55 13.50 56.96 34.00
CA ILE A 55 14.69 57.82 33.92
C ILE A 55 14.83 58.28 32.47
N ALA A 56 14.78 59.59 32.29
CA ALA A 56 14.92 60.30 31.03
C ALA A 56 16.36 60.22 30.47
N PRO A 57 16.58 60.51 29.17
CA PRO A 57 17.76 60.08 28.42
C PRO A 57 18.91 61.10 28.49
N PRO A 58 20.17 60.67 28.28
CA PRO A 58 21.21 61.58 27.80
C PRO A 58 21.38 61.46 26.27
N THR A 59 21.31 62.60 25.60
CA THR A 59 21.61 62.81 24.17
C THR A 59 23.14 62.86 23.92
N PRO A 60 23.58 62.92 22.65
CA PRO A 60 24.55 61.99 22.04
C PRO A 60 26.02 62.39 22.27
N SER A 61 26.92 61.41 22.32
CA SER A 61 28.35 61.64 22.13
C SER A 61 28.77 61.14 20.76
N GLU A 62 29.19 62.07 19.92
CA GLU A 62 29.89 61.83 18.67
C GLU A 62 31.22 61.12 18.94
N HIS A 63 31.39 59.92 18.40
CA HIS A 63 32.72 59.38 18.13
C HIS A 63 32.74 58.68 16.77
N PRO A 64 33.86 58.83 16.04
CA PRO A 64 33.92 58.62 14.61
C PRO A 64 33.93 57.14 14.22
N PHE A 65 33.24 56.84 13.13
CA PHE A 65 33.32 55.60 12.37
C PHE A 65 34.77 55.17 12.13
N PRO A 66 35.11 53.89 12.33
CA PRO A 66 35.96 53.17 11.42
C PRO A 66 35.05 52.39 10.46
N SER A 67 34.92 52.93 9.25
CA SER A 67 34.37 52.22 8.11
C SER A 67 35.35 51.10 7.73
N LYS A 68 35.05 49.88 8.17
CA LYS A 68 35.49 48.63 7.56
C LYS A 68 34.47 47.56 7.93
N VAL A 69 33.40 47.53 7.15
CA VAL A 69 32.59 46.31 7.03
C VAL A 69 33.46 45.34 6.24
N GLU A 70 34.30 44.58 6.94
CA GLU A 70 34.78 43.31 6.38
C GLU A 70 33.54 42.47 6.16
N SER A 71 33.16 42.33 4.89
CA SER A 71 32.16 41.35 4.48
C SER A 71 32.71 39.99 4.90
N ILE A 72 32.22 39.48 6.03
CA ILE A 72 32.39 38.08 6.40
C ILE A 72 31.72 37.31 5.27
N LYS A 73 32.52 36.85 4.29
CA LYS A 73 32.12 35.72 3.45
C LYS A 73 32.02 34.56 4.43
N ILE A 74 30.81 34.36 4.95
CA ILE A 74 30.42 33.07 5.51
C ILE A 74 30.51 32.13 4.29
N GLU A 75 31.62 31.42 4.17
CA GLU A 75 31.69 30.26 3.29
C GLU A 75 30.58 29.33 3.78
N LYS A 76 29.51 29.24 3.00
CA LYS A 76 28.37 28.40 3.30
C LYS A 76 28.89 26.97 3.20
N GLU A 77 29.07 26.34 4.35
CA GLU A 77 29.45 24.93 4.44
C GLU A 77 28.40 24.12 3.67
N SER A 78 28.84 23.32 2.71
CA SER A 78 27.93 22.51 1.91
C SER A 78 27.24 21.50 2.83
N LEU A 79 25.91 21.51 2.82
CA LEU A 79 25.09 20.61 3.62
C LEU A 79 25.47 19.14 3.34
N ASP A 80 25.85 18.41 4.38
CA ASP A 80 26.12 16.97 4.28
C ASP A 80 24.79 16.22 4.33
N LEU A 81 24.19 16.02 3.15
CA LEU A 81 22.95 15.27 3.00
C LEU A 81 23.25 13.78 2.80
N PRO A 82 22.45 12.86 3.40
CA PRO A 82 22.65 11.42 3.28
C PRO A 82 22.20 10.87 1.91
N ILE A 83 22.69 11.45 0.82
CA ILE A 83 22.26 11.14 -0.55
C ILE A 83 22.58 9.69 -0.91
N GLU A 84 23.79 9.23 -0.56
CA GLU A 84 24.22 7.87 -0.87
C GLU A 84 23.45 6.81 -0.07
N GLU A 85 23.15 7.08 1.21
CA GLU A 85 22.29 6.21 2.01
C GLU A 85 20.86 6.15 1.46
N VAL A 86 20.30 7.29 1.04
CA VAL A 86 18.97 7.31 0.41
C VAL A 86 18.97 6.53 -0.91
N ASN A 87 19.99 6.70 -1.75
CA ASN A 87 20.14 5.94 -2.99
C ASN A 87 20.19 4.43 -2.72
N HIS A 88 20.98 4.03 -1.72
CA HIS A 88 21.11 2.64 -1.33
C HIS A 88 19.78 2.04 -0.86
N GLU A 89 19.07 2.73 0.03
CA GLU A 89 17.80 2.25 0.58
C GLU A 89 16.67 2.29 -0.47
N ILE A 90 16.67 3.25 -1.40
CA ILE A 90 15.74 3.21 -2.54
C ILE A 90 16.03 1.99 -3.42
N ALA A 91 17.30 1.68 -3.73
CA ALA A 91 17.62 0.47 -4.51
C ALA A 91 17.21 -0.82 -3.78
N ALA A 92 17.42 -0.88 -2.47
CA ALA A 92 16.94 -1.98 -1.64
C ALA A 92 15.40 -2.08 -1.65
N LEU A 93 14.70 -0.94 -1.62
CA LEU A 93 13.24 -0.89 -1.69
C LEU A 93 12.73 -1.48 -3.01
N ILE A 94 13.36 -1.11 -4.11
CA ILE A 94 13.03 -1.62 -5.46
C ILE A 94 13.21 -3.14 -5.50
N THR A 95 14.32 -3.66 -4.98
CA THR A 95 14.58 -5.11 -4.91
C THR A 95 13.52 -5.83 -4.07
N ALA A 96 13.16 -5.29 -2.90
CA ALA A 96 12.14 -5.87 -2.04
C ALA A 96 10.73 -5.87 -2.68
N ILE A 97 10.42 -4.87 -3.52
CA ILE A 97 9.18 -4.85 -4.32
C ILE A 97 9.19 -6.00 -5.34
N GLU A 98 10.28 -6.19 -6.08
CA GLU A 98 10.41 -7.27 -7.07
C GLU A 98 10.27 -8.66 -6.43
N ASP A 99 10.91 -8.88 -5.29
CA ASP A 99 10.83 -10.14 -4.56
C ASP A 99 9.40 -10.46 -4.11
N CYS A 100 8.67 -9.44 -3.62
CA CYS A 100 7.26 -9.58 -3.26
C CYS A 100 6.38 -9.93 -4.46
N GLU A 101 6.58 -9.26 -5.59
CA GLU A 101 5.79 -9.48 -6.81
C GLU A 101 6.04 -10.87 -7.41
N SER A 102 7.31 -11.28 -7.48
CA SER A 102 7.72 -12.58 -7.97
C SER A 102 7.10 -13.71 -7.14
N LEU A 103 7.21 -13.63 -5.82
CA LEU A 103 6.66 -14.65 -4.92
C LEU A 103 5.12 -14.67 -4.95
N GLY A 104 4.49 -13.49 -4.93
CA GLY A 104 3.03 -13.36 -4.99
C GLY A 104 2.43 -13.98 -6.25
N THR A 105 3.04 -13.69 -7.41
CA THR A 105 2.61 -14.25 -8.71
C THR A 105 2.77 -15.77 -8.73
N GLY A 106 3.91 -16.29 -8.25
CA GLY A 106 4.16 -17.72 -8.17
C GLY A 106 3.21 -18.45 -7.22
N ASN A 107 2.82 -17.84 -6.10
CA ASN A 107 1.85 -18.42 -5.16
C ASN A 107 0.44 -18.49 -5.76
N ARG A 108 0.01 -17.43 -6.44
CA ARG A 108 -1.27 -17.38 -7.15
C ARG A 108 -1.37 -18.49 -8.18
N GLN A 109 -0.39 -18.58 -9.08
CA GLN A 109 -0.43 -19.55 -10.17
C GLN A 109 -0.55 -20.97 -9.64
N ARG A 110 0.26 -21.33 -8.63
CA ARG A 110 0.23 -22.66 -8.02
C ARG A 110 -1.09 -22.98 -7.32
N ASN A 111 -1.71 -22.02 -6.62
CA ASN A 111 -3.02 -22.23 -5.98
C ASN A 111 -4.14 -22.50 -7.01
N VAL A 112 -4.10 -21.81 -8.15
CA VAL A 112 -5.08 -22.00 -9.23
C VAL A 112 -4.85 -23.34 -9.94
N GLU A 113 -3.60 -23.68 -10.23
CA GLU A 113 -3.22 -24.99 -10.81
C GLU A 113 -3.68 -26.15 -9.92
N ASP A 114 -3.43 -26.09 -8.61
CA ASP A 114 -3.84 -27.12 -7.66
C ASP A 114 -5.36 -27.35 -7.64
N ILE A 115 -6.18 -26.30 -7.80
CA ILE A 115 -7.65 -26.42 -7.85
C ILE A 115 -8.10 -27.07 -9.16
N ASN A 116 -7.53 -26.64 -10.29
CA ASN A 116 -7.84 -27.20 -11.62
C ASN A 116 -7.48 -28.69 -11.68
N ASP A 117 -6.32 -29.05 -11.12
CA ASP A 117 -5.84 -30.42 -10.99
C ASP A 117 -6.82 -31.34 -10.25
N ILE A 118 -7.54 -30.80 -9.26
CA ILE A 118 -8.57 -31.55 -8.52
C ILE A 118 -9.84 -31.67 -9.36
N LEU A 119 -10.25 -30.58 -10.03
CA LEU A 119 -11.43 -30.55 -10.91
C LEU A 119 -11.33 -31.57 -12.05
N ASP A 120 -10.15 -31.74 -12.63
CA ASP A 120 -9.90 -32.72 -13.70
C ASP A 120 -10.15 -34.16 -13.24
N ILE A 121 -9.75 -34.50 -12.00
CA ILE A 121 -9.93 -35.84 -11.41
C ILE A 121 -11.40 -36.15 -11.13
N ILE A 122 -12.19 -35.15 -10.75
CA ILE A 122 -13.58 -35.33 -10.31
C ILE A 122 -14.63 -34.95 -11.36
N SER A 123 -14.21 -34.78 -12.62
CA SER A 123 -15.01 -34.25 -13.74
C SER A 123 -16.36 -34.95 -13.94
N GLU A 124 -16.53 -36.18 -13.46
CA GLU A 124 -17.78 -36.95 -13.53
C GLU A 124 -18.79 -36.63 -12.41
N ASN A 125 -18.38 -35.99 -11.30
CA ASN A 125 -19.26 -35.64 -10.19
C ASN A 125 -19.69 -34.16 -10.19
N ARG A 126 -20.90 -33.90 -10.68
CA ARG A 126 -21.43 -32.53 -10.82
C ARG A 126 -21.50 -31.73 -9.51
N LEU A 127 -21.78 -32.34 -8.36
CA LEU A 127 -21.99 -31.58 -7.12
C LEU A 127 -20.67 -31.05 -6.56
N VAL A 128 -19.67 -31.92 -6.39
CA VAL A 128 -18.34 -31.51 -5.89
C VAL A 128 -17.63 -30.62 -6.89
N TYR A 129 -17.76 -30.96 -8.17
CA TYR A 129 -17.25 -30.14 -9.26
C TYR A 129 -17.79 -28.71 -9.16
N THR A 130 -19.11 -28.53 -9.03
CA THR A 130 -19.72 -27.19 -8.91
C THR A 130 -19.21 -26.45 -7.67
N LYS A 131 -19.06 -27.14 -6.51
CA LYS A 131 -18.54 -26.50 -5.30
C LYS A 131 -17.10 -26.02 -5.46
N LEU A 132 -16.23 -26.87 -6.03
CA LEU A 132 -14.83 -26.52 -6.29
C LEU A 132 -14.68 -25.45 -7.38
N GLU A 133 -15.55 -25.47 -8.39
CA GLU A 133 -15.59 -24.42 -9.42
C GLU A 133 -15.98 -23.06 -8.82
N ILE A 134 -16.98 -23.02 -7.94
CA ILE A 134 -17.36 -21.81 -7.21
C ILE A 134 -16.20 -21.33 -6.33
N LEU A 135 -15.56 -22.23 -5.57
CA LEU A 135 -14.41 -21.88 -4.73
C LEU A 135 -13.24 -21.34 -5.57
N GLY A 136 -12.90 -22.02 -6.67
CA GLY A 136 -11.88 -21.59 -7.61
C GLY A 136 -12.19 -20.21 -8.20
N SER A 137 -13.45 -19.95 -8.56
CA SER A 137 -13.89 -18.63 -9.04
C SER A 137 -13.77 -17.54 -7.97
N GLN A 138 -14.06 -17.85 -6.70
CA GLN A 138 -13.91 -16.92 -5.58
C GLN A 138 -12.43 -16.58 -5.34
N ILE A 139 -11.58 -17.60 -5.29
CA ILE A 139 -10.12 -17.43 -5.13
C ILE A 139 -9.53 -16.63 -6.28
N ASN A 140 -9.93 -16.93 -7.53
CA ASN A 140 -9.51 -16.16 -8.70
C ASN A 140 -9.95 -14.69 -8.64
N THR A 141 -11.12 -14.41 -8.07
CA THR A 141 -11.59 -13.04 -7.90
C THR A 141 -10.75 -12.29 -6.87
N LEU A 142 -10.46 -12.91 -5.72
CA LEU A 142 -9.56 -12.35 -4.71
C LEU A 142 -8.15 -12.10 -5.28
N TYR A 143 -7.64 -13.00 -6.11
CA TYR A 143 -6.36 -12.79 -6.77
C TYR A 143 -6.35 -11.65 -7.79
N ARG A 144 -7.42 -11.46 -8.56
CA ARG A 144 -7.56 -10.31 -9.45
C ARG A 144 -7.66 -9.00 -8.68
N GLU A 145 -8.37 -9.00 -7.56
CA GLU A 145 -8.42 -7.84 -6.66
C GLU A 145 -7.01 -7.52 -6.13
N ASN A 146 -6.25 -8.54 -5.71
CA ASN A 146 -4.88 -8.37 -5.25
C ASN A 146 -3.97 -7.83 -6.36
N GLU A 147 -4.06 -8.38 -7.56
CA GLU A 147 -3.30 -7.94 -8.74
C GLU A 147 -3.58 -6.46 -9.07
N SER A 148 -4.85 -6.07 -9.11
CA SER A 148 -5.23 -4.66 -9.34
C SER A 148 -4.69 -3.73 -8.25
N HIS A 149 -4.65 -4.18 -7.00
CA HIS A 149 -4.05 -3.43 -5.90
C HIS A 149 -2.52 -3.35 -6.01
N CYS A 150 -1.86 -4.45 -6.36
CA CYS A 150 -0.41 -4.50 -6.52
C CYS A 150 0.04 -3.60 -7.69
N GLU A 151 -0.58 -3.73 -8.86
CA GLU A 151 -0.32 -2.87 -10.02
C GLU A 151 -0.51 -1.38 -9.69
N GLY A 152 -1.55 -1.05 -8.94
CA GLY A 152 -1.85 0.33 -8.58
C GLY A 152 -0.83 0.98 -7.64
N TYR A 153 -0.15 0.20 -6.79
CA TYR A 153 0.63 0.72 -5.67
C TYR A 153 2.07 0.25 -5.62
N LEU A 154 2.35 -1.04 -5.83
CA LEU A 154 3.71 -1.60 -5.86
C LEU A 154 4.43 -1.18 -7.15
N HIS A 155 3.85 -1.44 -8.33
CA HIS A 155 4.45 -1.03 -9.60
C HIS A 155 4.56 0.49 -9.70
N SER A 156 3.55 1.21 -9.20
CA SER A 156 3.62 2.67 -9.16
C SER A 156 4.79 3.17 -8.29
N ALA A 157 5.03 2.55 -7.13
CA ALA A 157 6.16 2.90 -6.28
C ALA A 157 7.51 2.55 -6.93
N PHE A 158 7.58 1.39 -7.59
CA PHE A 158 8.74 0.90 -8.31
C PHE A 158 9.25 1.92 -9.34
N ASP A 159 8.37 2.45 -10.19
CA ASP A 159 8.75 3.42 -11.21
C ASP A 159 8.94 4.84 -10.66
N ARG A 160 8.05 5.26 -9.75
CA ARG A 160 7.94 6.69 -9.37
C ARG A 160 8.94 7.11 -8.32
N ILE A 161 9.24 6.26 -7.32
CA ILE A 161 10.12 6.67 -6.22
C ILE A 161 11.53 7.00 -6.71
N PRO A 162 12.21 6.16 -7.52
CA PRO A 162 13.53 6.48 -8.03
C PRO A 162 13.51 7.73 -8.93
N ALA A 163 12.51 7.86 -9.81
CA ALA A 163 12.41 9.00 -10.71
C ALA A 163 12.20 10.33 -9.96
N LEU A 164 11.31 10.35 -8.97
CA LEU A 164 11.07 11.53 -8.12
C LEU A 164 12.28 11.89 -7.26
N TRP A 165 13.03 10.88 -6.81
CA TRP A 165 14.26 11.11 -6.05
C TRP A 165 15.33 11.74 -6.94
N MET A 166 15.52 11.20 -8.15
CA MET A 166 16.41 11.78 -9.16
C MET A 166 16.02 13.23 -9.51
N GLU A 167 14.72 13.48 -9.72
CA GLU A 167 14.20 14.84 -9.96
C GLU A 167 14.54 15.79 -8.80
N PHE A 168 14.42 15.33 -7.55
CA PHE A 168 14.74 16.13 -6.37
C PHE A 168 16.23 16.47 -6.27
N ILE A 169 17.12 15.49 -6.51
CA ILE A 169 18.57 15.73 -6.42
C ILE A 169 19.09 16.59 -7.58
N GLU A 170 18.40 16.60 -8.72
CA GLU A 170 18.72 17.47 -9.86
C GLU A 170 18.34 18.95 -9.61
N PHE A 171 17.50 19.23 -8.62
CA PHE A 171 17.24 20.60 -8.21
C PHE A 171 18.50 21.25 -7.63
N GLY A 172 18.68 22.54 -7.94
CA GLY A 172 19.66 23.35 -7.22
C GLY A 172 19.31 23.46 -5.74
N GLU A 173 20.33 23.62 -4.90
CA GLU A 173 20.23 23.67 -3.44
C GLU A 173 19.17 24.66 -2.91
N GLU A 174 19.03 25.83 -3.56
CA GLU A 174 18.01 26.82 -3.21
C GLU A 174 16.59 26.27 -3.41
N GLN A 175 16.36 25.57 -4.52
CA GLN A 175 15.08 24.99 -4.83
C GLN A 175 14.78 23.78 -3.93
N GLN A 176 15.79 22.95 -3.61
CA GLN A 176 15.66 21.86 -2.64
C GLN A 176 15.24 22.38 -1.25
N ARG A 177 15.92 23.42 -0.74
CA ARG A 177 15.54 24.07 0.52
C ARG A 177 14.13 24.65 0.47
N LYS A 178 13.79 25.34 -0.62
CA LYS A 178 12.46 25.91 -0.79
C LYS A 178 11.38 24.83 -0.74
N GLU A 179 11.57 23.73 -1.46
CA GLU A 179 10.65 22.60 -1.47
C GLU A 179 10.56 21.91 -0.09
N ALA A 180 11.68 21.71 0.59
CA ALA A 180 11.72 21.15 1.94
C ALA A 180 10.99 22.03 2.97
N ARG A 181 11.16 23.35 2.90
CA ARG A 181 10.46 24.30 3.79
C ARG A 181 8.97 24.41 3.49
N MET A 182 8.59 24.45 2.20
CA MET A 182 7.20 24.59 1.80
C MET A 182 6.39 23.31 1.95
N GLN A 183 7.05 22.14 1.86
CA GLN A 183 6.42 20.81 1.91
C GLN A 183 5.19 20.72 0.98
N SER A 184 5.31 21.30 -0.21
CA SER A 184 4.20 21.31 -1.18
C SER A 184 3.84 19.88 -1.58
N ALA A 185 2.55 19.59 -1.74
CA ALA A 185 2.09 18.28 -2.22
C ALA A 185 2.61 17.95 -3.64
N SER A 186 2.98 18.97 -4.43
CA SER A 186 3.60 18.80 -5.74
C SER A 186 5.11 18.56 -5.67
N SER A 187 5.73 18.70 -4.50
CA SER A 187 7.17 18.51 -4.33
C SER A 187 7.55 17.05 -4.56
N PRO A 188 8.64 16.74 -5.29
CA PRO A 188 9.05 15.36 -5.51
C PRO A 188 9.24 14.58 -4.21
N ILE A 189 9.87 15.18 -3.18
CA ILE A 189 10.09 14.53 -1.88
C ILE A 189 8.77 14.20 -1.15
N MET A 190 7.79 15.11 -1.22
CA MET A 190 6.47 14.87 -0.63
C MET A 190 5.66 13.84 -1.42
N GLN A 191 5.81 13.82 -2.74
CA GLN A 191 5.22 12.78 -3.58
C GLN A 191 5.81 11.40 -3.23
N ILE A 192 7.13 11.29 -2.97
CA ILE A 192 7.75 10.05 -2.51
C ILE A 192 7.11 9.57 -1.21
N PHE A 193 6.94 10.44 -0.21
CA PHE A 193 6.22 10.06 1.02
C PHE A 193 4.79 9.56 0.74
N GLY A 194 4.10 10.16 -0.23
CA GLY A 194 2.80 9.69 -0.71
C GLY A 194 2.85 8.26 -1.28
N HIS A 195 3.84 7.98 -2.13
CA HIS A 195 4.06 6.63 -2.68
C HIS A 195 4.42 5.61 -1.58
N LEU A 196 5.32 5.95 -0.66
CA LEU A 196 5.67 5.10 0.48
C LEU A 196 4.47 4.82 1.40
N SER A 197 3.57 5.78 1.56
CA SER A 197 2.32 5.60 2.33
C SER A 197 1.37 4.61 1.64
N ARG A 198 1.15 4.79 0.33
CA ARG A 198 0.32 3.86 -0.47
C ARG A 198 0.90 2.45 -0.50
N LEU A 199 2.23 2.32 -0.58
CA LEU A 199 2.93 1.05 -0.53
C LEU A 199 2.63 0.29 0.77
N ARG A 200 2.62 0.98 1.92
CA ARG A 200 2.22 0.38 3.20
C ARG A 200 0.77 -0.12 3.15
N SER A 201 -0.15 0.69 2.63
CA SER A 201 -1.55 0.27 2.49
C SER A 201 -1.69 -0.97 1.61
N ALA A 202 -0.95 -1.04 0.50
CA ALA A 202 -0.93 -2.19 -0.40
C ALA A 202 -0.45 -3.46 0.32
N CYS A 203 0.63 -3.38 1.11
CA CYS A 203 1.13 -4.51 1.90
C CYS A 203 0.07 -5.04 2.89
N ILE A 204 -0.68 -4.15 3.54
CA ILE A 204 -1.77 -4.53 4.46
C ILE A 204 -2.89 -5.22 3.70
N THR A 205 -3.35 -4.62 2.59
CA THR A 205 -4.40 -5.21 1.74
C THR A 205 -4.00 -6.59 1.22
N GLN A 206 -2.74 -6.77 0.79
CA GLN A 206 -2.23 -8.06 0.34
C GLN A 206 -2.30 -9.12 1.45
N ARG A 207 -1.88 -8.79 2.68
CA ARG A 207 -2.00 -9.70 3.83
C ARG A 207 -3.45 -10.10 4.12
N ASP A 208 -4.37 -9.14 4.04
CA ASP A 208 -5.78 -9.39 4.31
C ASP A 208 -6.41 -10.28 3.22
N LEU A 209 -6.04 -10.09 1.96
CA LEU A 209 -6.48 -10.92 0.84
C LEU A 209 -5.92 -12.35 0.94
N ASP A 210 -4.63 -12.52 1.26
CA ASP A 210 -4.04 -13.85 1.44
C ASP A 210 -4.70 -14.61 2.61
N ARG A 211 -5.02 -13.90 3.71
CA ARG A 211 -5.80 -14.47 4.83
C ARG A 211 -7.23 -14.83 4.43
N GLU A 212 -7.87 -14.04 3.56
CA GLU A 212 -9.19 -14.38 3.03
C GLU A 212 -9.15 -15.66 2.22
N ILE A 213 -8.14 -15.83 1.36
CA ILE A 213 -7.96 -17.04 0.54
C ILE A 213 -7.78 -18.27 1.44
N GLU A 214 -6.88 -18.21 2.43
CA GLU A 214 -6.70 -19.29 3.40
C GLU A 214 -8.01 -19.63 4.12
N ARG A 215 -8.78 -18.61 4.52
CA ARG A 215 -10.07 -18.80 5.20
C ARG A 215 -11.12 -19.44 4.30
N LYS A 216 -11.16 -19.07 3.00
CA LYS A 216 -12.10 -19.68 2.03
C LYS A 216 -11.79 -21.15 1.81
N VAL A 217 -10.51 -21.50 1.65
CA VAL A 217 -10.07 -22.89 1.51
C VAL A 217 -10.38 -23.68 2.78
N GLY A 218 -10.01 -23.16 3.95
CA GLY A 218 -10.27 -23.81 5.24
C GLY A 218 -11.76 -23.96 5.57
N GLY A 219 -12.56 -22.94 5.25
CA GLY A 219 -14.00 -22.92 5.53
C GLY A 219 -14.81 -23.96 4.75
N GLN A 220 -14.32 -24.41 3.59
CA GLN A 220 -14.96 -25.47 2.80
C GLN A 220 -14.24 -26.82 2.92
N PHE A 221 -13.23 -26.92 3.79
CA PHE A 221 -12.33 -28.06 3.82
C PHE A 221 -13.03 -29.39 4.11
N GLU A 222 -13.71 -29.49 5.25
CA GLU A 222 -14.37 -30.73 5.69
C GLU A 222 -15.54 -31.10 4.77
N ASP A 223 -16.30 -30.10 4.31
CA ASP A 223 -17.42 -30.31 3.40
C ASP A 223 -16.97 -30.93 2.08
N ILE A 224 -15.90 -30.40 1.46
CA ILE A 224 -15.37 -30.95 0.21
C ILE A 224 -14.68 -32.29 0.47
N LEU A 225 -13.90 -32.40 1.56
CA LEU A 225 -13.19 -33.63 1.92
C LEU A 225 -14.15 -34.80 2.16
N GLY A 226 -15.29 -34.55 2.82
CA GLY A 226 -16.34 -35.54 3.05
C GLY A 226 -16.85 -36.11 1.73
N VAL A 227 -17.25 -35.24 0.80
CA VAL A 227 -17.79 -35.72 -0.48
C VAL A 227 -16.71 -36.39 -1.34
N LEU A 228 -15.46 -35.90 -1.34
CA LEU A 228 -14.36 -36.57 -2.04
C LEU A 228 -14.09 -38.00 -1.51
N LYS A 229 -14.23 -38.22 -0.19
CA LYS A 229 -14.11 -39.56 0.40
C LYS A 229 -15.27 -40.46 -0.03
N ASP A 230 -16.50 -39.93 -0.03
CA ASP A 230 -17.70 -40.67 -0.43
C ASP A 230 -17.64 -41.12 -1.90
N LEU A 231 -16.91 -40.36 -2.74
CA LEU A 231 -16.66 -40.72 -4.13
C LEU A 231 -15.56 -41.76 -4.34
N GLY A 232 -14.81 -42.11 -3.29
CA GLY A 232 -13.69 -43.06 -3.41
C GLY A 232 -12.50 -42.52 -4.22
N THR A 233 -12.46 -41.23 -4.51
CA THR A 233 -11.37 -40.58 -5.27
C THR A 233 -10.18 -40.28 -4.36
N SER A 234 -9.40 -41.32 -4.03
CA SER A 234 -8.26 -41.21 -3.10
C SER A 234 -7.21 -40.18 -3.54
N GLU A 235 -7.00 -40.02 -4.84
CA GLU A 235 -6.08 -39.03 -5.41
C GLU A 235 -6.57 -37.59 -5.16
N ALA A 236 -7.84 -37.29 -5.47
CA ALA A 236 -8.43 -35.97 -5.22
C ALA A 236 -8.47 -35.64 -3.72
N VAL A 237 -8.74 -36.63 -2.86
CA VAL A 237 -8.66 -36.49 -1.40
C VAL A 237 -7.25 -36.08 -0.96
N LEU A 238 -6.22 -36.71 -1.51
CA LEU A 238 -4.84 -36.38 -1.18
C LEU A 238 -4.48 -34.97 -1.66
N LYS A 239 -4.79 -34.62 -2.92
CA LYS A 239 -4.54 -33.29 -3.47
C LYS A 239 -5.27 -32.20 -2.67
N TRP A 240 -6.52 -32.42 -2.26
CA TRP A 240 -7.28 -31.48 -1.44
C TRP A 240 -6.65 -31.23 -0.06
N ARG A 241 -6.16 -32.30 0.61
CA ARG A 241 -5.42 -32.16 1.88
C ARG A 241 -4.12 -31.39 1.72
N VAL A 242 -3.39 -31.66 0.64
CA VAL A 242 -2.16 -30.94 0.31
C VAL A 242 -2.47 -29.46 0.09
N LEU A 243 -3.48 -29.13 -0.72
CA LEU A 243 -3.87 -27.75 -1.00
C LEU A 243 -4.21 -26.97 0.29
N ALA A 244 -4.97 -27.54 1.22
CA ALA A 244 -5.30 -26.86 2.48
C ALA A 244 -4.06 -26.56 3.33
N THR A 245 -3.08 -27.47 3.32
CA THR A 245 -1.81 -27.29 4.04
C THR A 245 -0.94 -26.24 3.34
N VAL A 246 -0.85 -26.34 2.01
CA VAL A 246 0.04 -25.50 1.20
C VAL A 246 -0.51 -24.08 1.05
N ALA A 247 -1.83 -23.86 1.06
CA ALA A 247 -2.42 -22.52 1.04
C ALA A 247 -1.97 -21.68 2.26
N GLY A 248 -2.05 -22.25 3.47
CA GLY A 248 -1.56 -21.59 4.67
C GLY A 248 -0.04 -21.40 4.66
N GLN A 249 0.71 -22.35 4.08
CA GLN A 249 2.16 -22.23 3.95
C GLN A 249 2.57 -21.11 2.98
N ARG A 250 1.95 -21.02 1.80
CA ARG A 250 2.20 -19.98 0.80
C ARG A 250 1.92 -18.57 1.36
N ARG A 251 0.88 -18.42 2.19
CA ARG A 251 0.61 -17.17 2.92
C ARG A 251 1.73 -16.83 3.91
N ARG A 252 2.23 -17.80 4.69
CA ARG A 252 3.37 -17.57 5.61
C ARG A 252 4.66 -17.22 4.86
N GLU A 253 4.90 -17.84 3.72
CA GLU A 253 6.06 -17.51 2.87
C GLU A 253 6.03 -16.06 2.39
N MET A 254 4.84 -15.48 2.20
CA MET A 254 4.67 -14.08 1.82
C MET A 254 4.85 -13.09 2.99
N GLU A 255 4.68 -13.54 4.24
CA GLU A 255 4.78 -12.65 5.42
C GLU A 255 6.18 -12.04 5.55
N GLY A 256 7.23 -12.86 5.35
CA GLY A 256 8.64 -12.42 5.43
C GLY A 256 8.99 -11.30 4.44
N PRO A 257 8.82 -11.50 3.12
CA PRO A 257 9.07 -10.47 2.12
C PRO A 257 8.26 -9.19 2.35
N LEU A 258 7.01 -9.30 2.77
CA LEU A 258 6.20 -8.12 3.09
C LEU A 258 6.71 -7.38 4.34
N ASP A 259 7.20 -8.08 5.36
CA ASP A 259 7.81 -7.46 6.54
C ASP A 259 9.12 -6.74 6.16
N GLU A 260 9.96 -7.39 5.34
CA GLU A 260 11.20 -6.79 4.81
C GLU A 260 10.91 -5.52 3.99
N LEU A 261 9.93 -5.60 3.08
CA LEU A 261 9.50 -4.45 2.28
C LEU A 261 9.03 -3.28 3.16
N LEU A 262 8.26 -3.55 4.21
CA LEU A 262 7.80 -2.53 5.16
C LEU A 262 8.96 -1.94 5.98
N GLU A 263 9.95 -2.76 6.33
CA GLU A 263 11.15 -2.34 7.05
C GLU A 263 12.02 -1.39 6.20
N VAL A 264 12.33 -1.79 4.96
CA VAL A 264 13.09 -0.95 4.01
C VAL A 264 12.34 0.35 3.74
N ARG A 265 11.02 0.28 3.53
CA ARG A 265 10.17 1.48 3.35
C ARG A 265 10.25 2.43 4.55
N MET A 266 10.34 1.92 5.77
CA MET A 266 10.54 2.74 6.97
C MET A 266 11.92 3.40 6.98
N ARG A 267 12.99 2.69 6.60
CA ARG A 267 14.33 3.27 6.46
C ARG A 267 14.38 4.40 5.44
N VAL A 268 13.85 4.19 4.23
CA VAL A 268 13.75 5.25 3.21
C VAL A 268 12.98 6.46 3.74
N SER A 269 11.84 6.23 4.42
CA SER A 269 11.06 7.33 5.01
C SER A 269 11.85 8.12 6.05
N GLY A 270 12.67 7.45 6.87
CA GLY A 270 13.51 8.06 7.89
C GLY A 270 14.59 8.95 7.27
N LEU A 271 15.33 8.43 6.30
CA LEU A 271 16.39 9.18 5.62
C LEU A 271 15.84 10.39 4.83
N LEU A 272 14.71 10.22 4.14
CA LEU A 272 14.05 11.36 3.47
C LEU A 272 13.60 12.43 4.46
N PHE A 273 13.19 12.03 5.66
CA PHE A 273 12.81 12.98 6.71
C PHE A 273 14.02 13.74 7.23
N GLU A 274 15.17 13.09 7.39
CA GLU A 274 16.44 13.74 7.71
C GLU A 274 16.85 14.76 6.64
N VAL A 275 16.74 14.40 5.36
CA VAL A 275 16.98 15.32 4.23
C VAL A 275 16.08 16.55 4.31
N VAL A 276 14.76 16.36 4.54
CA VAL A 276 13.81 17.48 4.66
C VAL A 276 14.18 18.39 5.84
N ASN A 277 14.51 17.83 7.00
CA ASN A 277 14.86 18.62 8.19
C ASN A 277 16.14 19.41 7.97
N ALA A 278 17.20 18.75 7.48
CA ALA A 278 18.48 19.40 7.23
C ALA A 278 18.33 20.59 6.25
N LEU A 279 17.51 20.43 5.22
CA LEU A 279 17.20 21.50 4.26
C LEU A 279 16.26 22.59 4.78
N SER A 280 15.51 22.33 5.85
CA SER A 280 14.51 23.25 6.41
C SER A 280 15.01 24.09 7.59
N GLU A 281 15.99 23.59 8.34
CA GLU A 281 16.53 24.24 9.56
C GLU A 281 17.52 25.38 9.27
N GLU A 282 18.11 25.40 8.07
CA GLU A 282 18.85 26.55 7.51
C GLU A 282 17.97 27.38 6.60
#